data_AF-A0A821G2E2-F1
#
_entry.id   AF-A0A821G2E2-F1
#
_cell.length_a   1.000
_cell.length_b   1.000
_cell.length_c   1.000
_cell.angle_alpha   90.00
_cell.angle_beta   90.00
_cell.angle_gamma   90.00
#
_symmetry.space_group_name_H-M   'P 1'
#
loop_
_entity.id
_entity.type
_entity.pdbx_description
1 polymer ?
#
loop_
_entity_poly.entity_id
_entity_poly.type
_entity_poly.pdbx_seq_one_letter_code
_entity_poly.pdbx_strand_id
1 'polypeptide(L)'
;MKANPALYVLREGIRKGLQLYSSKPTEPYLSSQNYDELFSNQIIWFVDDTNVYRATIHKTYEGNLTTKPTNGAIFIFNPRTGQLFLKIIHTSVWAGQKRLGQLAKWATDE
;
A
#
# COMPACT_ATOMS: atom_id res chain seq x y z
N MET A 1 -2.59 5.46 28.23
CA MET A 1 -2.40 4.06 27.75
C MET A 1 -3.34 3.61 26.62
N LYS A 2 -4.61 4.08 26.53
CA LYS A 2 -5.55 3.62 25.49
C LYS A 2 -5.23 4.10 24.05
N ALA A 3 -4.73 5.33 23.89
CA ALA A 3 -4.54 5.96 22.57
C ALA A 3 -3.11 5.86 21.98
N ASN A 4 -2.21 5.09 22.58
CA ASN A 4 -0.85 4.95 22.04
C ASN A 4 -0.87 4.01 20.80
N PRO A 5 -0.50 4.50 19.61
CA PRO A 5 -0.58 3.73 18.36
C PRO A 5 0.39 2.55 18.33
N ALA A 6 1.60 2.68 18.88
CA ALA A 6 2.56 1.58 18.94
C ALA A 6 2.04 0.42 19.82
N LEU A 7 1.45 0.75 20.97
CA LEU A 7 0.80 -0.25 21.83
C LEU A 7 -0.45 -0.86 21.17
N TYR A 8 -1.12 -0.14 20.27
CA TYR A 8 -2.25 -0.67 19.49
C TYR A 8 -1.76 -1.70 18.45
N VAL A 9 -0.73 -1.36 17.66
CA VAL A 9 -0.12 -2.27 16.68
C VAL A 9 0.36 -3.57 17.35
N LEU A 10 1.01 -3.47 18.52
CA LEU A 10 1.43 -4.65 19.29
C LEU A 10 0.25 -5.53 19.68
N ARG A 11 -0.83 -4.93 20.22
CA ARG A 11 -2.04 -5.67 20.63
C ARG A 11 -2.71 -6.36 19.45
N GLU A 12 -2.82 -5.68 18.31
CA GLU A 12 -3.39 -6.27 17.09
C GLU A 12 -2.49 -7.38 16.51
N GLY A 13 -1.17 -7.25 16.62
CA GLY A 13 -0.21 -8.30 16.27
C GLY A 13 -0.41 -9.57 17.11
N ILE A 14 -0.49 -9.43 18.45
CA ILE A 14 -0.77 -10.54 19.37
C ILE A 14 -2.14 -11.17 19.05
N ARG A 15 -3.16 -10.34 18.81
CA ARG A 15 -4.52 -10.79 18.47
C ARG A 15 -4.53 -11.65 17.20
N LYS A 16 -3.84 -11.20 16.14
CA LYS A 16 -3.71 -11.96 14.88
C LYS A 16 -2.95 -13.27 15.10
N GLY A 17 -1.86 -13.25 15.87
CA GLY A 17 -1.08 -14.45 16.20
C GLY A 17 -1.90 -15.49 16.98
N LEU A 18 -2.78 -15.04 17.88
CA LEU A 18 -3.71 -15.88 18.64
C LEU A 18 -5.02 -16.19 17.90
N GLN A 19 -5.18 -15.72 16.66
CA GLN A 19 -6.40 -15.91 15.85
C GLN A 19 -7.70 -15.45 16.53
N LEU A 20 -7.61 -14.44 17.38
CA LEU A 20 -8.77 -13.91 18.09
C LEU A 20 -9.49 -12.88 17.22
N TYR A 21 -10.61 -13.26 16.61
CA TYR A 21 -11.43 -12.35 15.81
C TYR A 21 -12.48 -11.66 16.69
N SER A 22 -12.56 -10.33 16.60
CA SER A 22 -13.55 -9.52 17.30
C SER A 22 -14.11 -8.50 16.32
N SER A 23 -15.43 -8.38 16.25
CA SER A 23 -16.14 -7.39 15.43
C SER A 23 -16.15 -6.03 16.13
N LYS A 24 -14.97 -5.50 16.48
CA LYS A 24 -14.89 -4.10 16.91
C LYS A 24 -15.43 -3.23 15.77
N PRO A 25 -16.17 -2.15 16.07
CA PRO A 25 -16.57 -1.21 15.03
C PRO A 25 -15.30 -0.65 14.38
N THR A 26 -15.07 -1.01 13.14
CA THR A 26 -14.07 -0.37 12.28
C THR A 26 -14.62 0.96 11.81
N GLU A 27 -13.74 1.91 11.50
CA GLU A 27 -14.17 3.09 10.76
C GLU A 27 -14.85 2.64 9.46
N PRO A 28 -15.97 3.29 9.07
CA PRO A 28 -16.68 2.93 7.86
C PRO A 28 -15.75 3.15 6.66
N TYR A 29 -15.72 2.19 5.74
CA TYR A 29 -15.02 2.38 4.47
C TYR A 29 -15.65 3.53 3.67
N LEU A 30 -14.87 4.11 2.77
CA LEU A 30 -15.40 5.01 1.76
C LEU A 30 -16.42 4.25 0.88
N SER A 31 -17.59 4.83 0.71
CA SER A 31 -18.71 4.30 -0.07
C SER A 31 -19.48 5.44 -0.73
N SER A 32 -20.48 5.12 -1.55
CA SER A 32 -21.36 6.12 -2.14
C SER A 32 -22.14 6.95 -1.09
N GLN A 33 -22.27 6.46 0.15
CA GLN A 33 -23.01 7.15 1.21
C GLN A 33 -22.19 8.25 1.91
N ASN A 34 -20.85 8.12 1.99
CA ASN A 34 -19.96 9.09 2.64
C ASN A 34 -18.98 9.75 1.65
N TYR A 35 -19.22 9.62 0.34
CA TYR A 35 -18.33 10.13 -0.71
C TYR A 35 -18.12 11.66 -0.62
N ASP A 36 -19.14 12.38 -0.17
CA ASP A 36 -19.10 13.84 -0.04
C ASP A 36 -18.07 14.32 0.99
N GLU A 37 -17.70 13.48 1.97
CA GLU A 37 -16.72 13.82 3.01
C GLU A 37 -15.31 14.07 2.44
N LEU A 38 -15.01 13.48 1.27
CA LEU A 38 -13.75 13.68 0.54
C LEU A 38 -13.49 15.14 0.18
N PHE A 39 -14.55 15.93 0.02
CA PHE A 39 -14.49 17.33 -0.43
C PHE A 39 -14.66 18.33 0.71
N SER A 40 -14.61 17.86 1.96
CA SER A 40 -14.66 18.71 3.13
C SER A 40 -13.44 19.66 3.21
N ASN A 41 -13.45 20.57 4.19
CA ASN A 41 -12.32 21.47 4.45
C ASN A 41 -11.06 20.75 4.96
N GLN A 42 -11.16 19.45 5.30
CA GLN A 42 -10.00 18.64 5.66
C GLN A 42 -9.14 18.30 4.43
N ILE A 43 -7.83 18.12 4.63
CA ILE A 43 -6.92 17.67 3.59
C ILE A 43 -6.93 16.14 3.60
N ILE A 44 -7.49 15.55 2.55
CA ILE A 44 -7.57 14.10 2.35
C ILE A 44 -6.67 13.72 1.17
N TRP A 45 -5.98 12.57 1.30
CA TRP A 45 -5.10 12.02 0.27
C TRP A 45 -5.55 10.61 -0.07
N PHE A 46 -5.67 10.33 -1.37
CA PHE A 46 -5.64 8.99 -1.90
C PHE A 46 -4.20 8.55 -2.05
N VAL A 47 -3.90 7.33 -1.62
CA VAL A 47 -2.62 6.65 -1.86
C VAL A 47 -2.93 5.37 -2.61
N ASP A 48 -2.38 5.23 -3.82
CA ASP A 48 -2.50 4.02 -4.63
C ASP A 48 -1.11 3.39 -4.84
N ASP A 49 -1.01 2.12 -4.42
CA ASP A 49 0.20 1.29 -4.48
C ASP A 49 0.16 0.24 -5.61
N THR A 50 -0.91 0.22 -6.41
CA THR A 50 -1.14 -0.78 -7.47
C THR A 50 0.04 -0.89 -8.44
N ASN A 51 0.67 0.25 -8.76
CA ASN A 51 1.76 0.33 -9.74
C ASN A 51 3.16 0.44 -9.12
N VAL A 52 3.31 0.15 -7.83
CA VAL A 52 4.61 0.25 -7.14
C VAL A 52 5.57 -0.85 -7.59
N TYR A 53 5.12 -2.10 -7.57
CA TYR A 53 5.89 -3.23 -8.07
C TYR A 53 5.25 -3.81 -9.32
N ARG A 54 5.88 -3.56 -10.46
CA ARG A 54 5.48 -4.07 -11.77
C ARG A 54 6.57 -4.98 -12.30
N ALA A 55 6.16 -6.07 -12.93
CA ALA A 55 7.08 -7.02 -13.54
C ALA A 55 6.57 -7.49 -14.89
N THR A 56 7.49 -7.69 -15.83
CA THR A 56 7.24 -8.34 -17.11
C THR A 56 7.70 -9.79 -17.05
N ILE A 57 6.90 -10.69 -17.61
CA ILE A 57 7.22 -12.11 -17.67
C ILE A 57 7.94 -12.37 -18.99
N HIS A 58 9.06 -13.09 -18.93
CA HIS A 58 9.81 -13.53 -20.09
C HIS A 58 10.18 -15.01 -19.97
N LYS A 59 10.24 -15.69 -21.11
CA LYS A 59 10.60 -17.11 -21.19
C LYS A 59 12.12 -17.23 -21.40
N THR A 60 12.77 -18.04 -20.58
CA THR A 60 14.19 -18.35 -20.73
C THR A 60 14.39 -19.38 -21.84
N TYR A 61 15.64 -19.54 -22.30
CA TYR A 61 16.00 -20.54 -23.31
C TYR A 61 15.65 -21.97 -22.87
N GLU A 62 15.82 -22.28 -21.58
CA GLU A 62 15.47 -23.57 -20.95
C GLU A 62 13.94 -23.79 -20.85
N GLY A 63 13.14 -22.79 -21.19
CA GLY A 63 11.69 -22.86 -21.20
C GLY A 63 11.00 -22.37 -19.93
N ASN A 64 11.76 -21.95 -18.91
CA ASN A 64 11.21 -21.43 -17.65
C ASN A 64 10.64 -20.01 -17.83
N LEU A 65 9.57 -19.69 -17.11
CA LEU A 65 9.04 -18.33 -17.03
C LEU A 65 9.71 -17.58 -15.87
N THR A 66 10.27 -16.41 -16.17
CA THR A 66 10.95 -15.56 -15.19
C THR A 66 10.38 -14.15 -15.24
N THR A 67 10.42 -13.45 -14.12
CA THR A 67 9.90 -12.08 -13.98
C THR A 67 11.05 -11.08 -13.95
N LYS A 68 10.94 -9.99 -14.71
CA LYS A 68 11.86 -8.86 -14.69
C LYS A 68 11.12 -7.63 -14.18
N PRO A 69 11.59 -6.96 -13.12
CA PRO A 69 10.93 -5.76 -12.63
C PRO A 69 11.05 -4.61 -13.64
N THR A 70 10.03 -3.77 -13.68
CA THR A 70 10.02 -2.49 -14.40
C THR A 70 9.91 -1.35 -13.40
N ASN A 71 10.17 -0.11 -13.84
CA ASN A 71 9.89 1.05 -12.99
C ASN A 71 8.42 1.07 -12.58
N GLY A 72 8.19 1.44 -11.33
CA GLY A 72 6.86 1.62 -10.75
C GLY A 72 6.65 3.05 -10.29
N ALA A 73 5.50 3.32 -9.70
CA ALA A 73 5.21 4.59 -9.06
C ALA A 73 4.19 4.44 -7.94
N ILE A 74 4.32 5.31 -6.93
CA ILE A 74 3.29 5.56 -5.91
C ILE A 74 2.49 6.78 -6.36
N PHE A 75 1.17 6.68 -6.32
CA PHE A 75 0.27 7.75 -6.71
C PHE A 75 -0.38 8.35 -5.46
N ILE A 76 -0.14 9.64 -5.20
CA ILE A 76 -0.72 10.36 -4.06
C ILE A 76 -1.53 11.55 -4.58
N PHE A 77 -2.84 11.54 -4.35
CA PHE A 77 -3.77 12.47 -4.99
C PHE A 77 -4.71 13.14 -4.00
N ASN A 78 -4.87 14.45 -4.13
CA ASN A 78 -5.84 15.22 -3.37
C ASN A 78 -7.13 15.40 -4.18
N PRO A 79 -8.26 14.81 -3.77
CA PRO A 79 -9.50 14.87 -4.55
C PRO A 79 -10.13 16.27 -4.60
N ARG A 80 -9.84 17.13 -3.63
CA ARG A 80 -10.40 18.49 -3.57
C ARG A 80 -9.65 19.49 -4.44
N THR A 81 -8.32 19.43 -4.43
CA THR A 81 -7.45 20.39 -5.13
C THR A 81 -6.96 19.88 -6.48
N GLY A 82 -7.03 18.57 -6.72
CA GLY A 82 -6.44 17.93 -7.89
C GLY A 82 -4.92 17.77 -7.82
N GLN A 83 -4.28 18.15 -6.71
CA GLN A 83 -2.83 18.04 -6.55
C GLN A 83 -2.40 16.57 -6.61
N LEU A 84 -1.39 16.28 -7.44
CA LEU A 84 -0.81 14.97 -7.63
C LEU A 84 0.67 14.98 -7.24
N PHE A 85 1.06 14.04 -6.37
CA PHE A 85 2.44 13.65 -6.19
C PHE A 85 2.65 12.25 -6.79
N LEU A 86 3.61 12.16 -7.71
CA LEU A 86 4.01 10.91 -8.35
C LEU A 86 5.44 10.56 -7.93
N LYS A 87 5.60 9.58 -7.04
CA LYS A 87 6.93 9.10 -6.62
C LYS A 87 7.32 7.92 -7.50
N ILE A 88 8.27 8.14 -8.41
CA ILE A 88 8.79 7.11 -9.31
C ILE A 88 9.71 6.17 -8.52
N ILE A 89 9.42 4.87 -8.57
CA ILE A 89 10.24 3.82 -7.96
C ILE A 89 11.08 3.17 -9.06
N HIS A 90 12.37 3.50 -9.06
CA HIS A 90 13.31 2.96 -10.03
C HIS A 90 13.64 1.50 -9.75
N THR A 91 13.88 0.70 -10.80
CA THR A 91 14.22 -0.73 -10.69
C THR A 91 15.38 -1.07 -9.75
N SER A 92 16.28 -0.12 -9.48
CA SER A 92 17.41 -0.31 -8.54
C SER A 92 16.97 -0.65 -7.12
N VAL A 93 15.78 -0.22 -6.70
CA VAL A 93 15.22 -0.54 -5.37
C VAL A 93 15.02 -2.05 -5.20
N TRP A 94 14.76 -2.77 -6.29
CA TRP A 94 14.51 -4.22 -6.28
C TRP A 94 15.78 -5.05 -6.39
N ALA A 95 16.93 -4.43 -6.66
CA ALA A 95 18.18 -5.14 -6.93
C ALA A 95 18.65 -5.93 -5.68
N GLY A 96 18.95 -7.21 -5.87
CA GLY A 96 19.41 -8.10 -4.80
C GLY A 96 18.34 -8.52 -3.78
N GLN A 97 17.09 -8.06 -3.94
CA GLN A 97 16.01 -8.36 -3.01
C GLN A 97 15.18 -9.58 -3.43
N LYS A 98 14.59 -10.25 -2.45
CA LYS A 98 13.62 -11.35 -2.65
C LYS A 98 12.30 -10.98 -1.99
N ARG A 99 11.23 -11.71 -2.31
CA ARG A 99 9.86 -11.45 -1.80
C ARG A 99 9.37 -10.02 -2.11
N LEU A 100 9.61 -9.58 -3.34
CA LEU A 100 9.39 -8.21 -3.80
C LEU A 100 7.94 -7.71 -3.61
N GLY A 101 6.94 -8.61 -3.64
CA GLY A 101 5.54 -8.22 -3.38
C GLY A 101 5.27 -7.75 -1.94
N GLN A 102 5.99 -8.28 -0.95
CA GLN A 102 5.92 -7.76 0.43
C GLN A 102 6.74 -6.48 0.54
N LEU A 103 7.95 -6.46 -0.03
CA LEU A 103 8.82 -5.29 -0.02
C LEU A 103 8.16 -4.07 -0.66
N ALA A 104 7.35 -4.26 -1.71
CA ALA A 104 6.61 -3.19 -2.37
C ALA A 104 5.70 -2.42 -1.40
N LYS A 105 5.03 -3.13 -0.48
CA LYS A 105 4.16 -2.49 0.52
C LYS A 105 4.96 -1.63 1.50
N TRP A 106 6.09 -2.15 1.97
CA TRP A 106 6.99 -1.40 2.85
C TRP A 106 7.61 -0.18 2.16
N ALA A 107 7.98 -0.33 0.88
CA ALA A 107 8.54 0.77 0.09
C ALA A 107 7.52 1.88 -0.24
N THR A 108 6.22 1.59 -0.16
CA THR A 108 5.15 2.60 -0.24
C THR A 108 5.03 3.40 1.05
N ASP A 109 5.19 2.73 2.19
CA ASP A 109 5.04 3.33 3.52
C ASP A 109 6.26 4.19 3.94
N GLU A 110 7.42 3.98 3.31
CA GLU A 110 8.67 4.75 3.47
C GLU A 110 8.79 5.94 2.51
#